data_AF-A0A0R1WKQ8-F1
#
_entry.id   AF-A0A0R1WKQ8-F1
#
_cell.length_a   1.000
_cell.length_b   1.000
_cell.length_c   1.000
_cell.angle_alpha   90.00
_cell.angle_beta   90.00
_cell.angle_gamma   90.00
#
_symmetry.space_group_name_H-M   'P 1'
#
loop_
_entity.id
_entity.type
_entity.pdbx_description
1 polymer ?
#
loop_
_entity_poly.entity_id
_entity_poly.type
_entity_poly.pdbx_seq_one_letter_code
_entity_poly.pdbx_strand_id
1 'polypeptide(L)' 'MNDVENHVLDELKDWLKSGSEDIQEIHRSSDHKMVHLKTNKHEYIYYPDTNSLLVEIKTKAVEYQPVLYPNRAVETSLW' A
#
# COMPACT_ATOMS: atom_id res chain seq x y z
N MET A 1 -19.40 8.04 5.38
CA MET A 1 -18.33 7.07 5.68
C MET A 1 -17.44 6.83 4.46
N ASN A 2 -17.98 6.86 3.24
CA ASN A 2 -17.22 6.69 1.99
C ASN A 2 -16.20 7.81 1.66
N ASP A 3 -16.34 9.03 2.16
CA ASP A 3 -15.47 10.15 1.76
C ASP A 3 -14.05 10.03 2.33
N VAL A 4 -13.91 9.51 3.55
CA VAL A 4 -12.61 9.36 4.22
C VAL A 4 -11.82 8.22 3.59
N GLU A 5 -12.45 7.07 3.35
CA GLU A 5 -11.80 5.92 2.70
C GLU A 5 -11.31 6.24 1.29
N ASN A 6 -12.10 6.99 0.52
CA ASN A 6 -11.70 7.44 -0.81
C ASN A 6 -10.52 8.41 -0.75
N HIS A 7 -10.52 9.33 0.23
CA HIS A 7 -9.41 10.26 0.42
C HIS A 7 -8.10 9.54 0.73
N VAL A 8 -8.11 8.57 1.65
CA VAL A 8 -6.88 7.84 2.01
C VAL A 8 -6.38 6.96 0.85
N LEU A 9 -7.28 6.43 0.03
CA LEU A 9 -6.88 5.72 -1.19
C LEU A 9 -6.24 6.64 -2.22
N ASP A 10 -6.66 7.90 -2.31
CA ASP A 10 -6.01 8.87 -3.20
C ASP A 10 -4.62 9.25 -2.68
N GLU A 11 -4.45 9.43 -1.38
CA GLU A 11 -3.13 9.61 -0.75
C GLU A 11 -2.21 8.40 -1.01
N LEU A 12 -2.74 7.18 -0.94
CA LEU A 12 -1.98 5.96 -1.25
C LEU A 12 -1.53 5.92 -2.72
N LYS A 13 -2.38 6.33 -3.66
CA LYS A 13 -2.02 6.40 -5.08
C LYS A 13 -0.90 7.40 -5.32
N ASP A 14 -1.01 8.59 -4.73
CA ASP A 14 0.00 9.63 -4.84
C ASP A 14 1.31 9.19 -4.18
N TRP A 15 1.21 8.51 -3.04
CA TRP A 15 2.35 7.90 -2.39
C TRP A 15 3.02 6.89 -3.31
N LEU A 16 2.33 5.89 -3.86
CA LEU A 16 2.91 4.90 -4.77
C LEU A 16 3.57 5.57 -5.99
N LYS A 17 2.89 6.54 -6.59
CA LYS A 17 3.40 7.32 -7.72
C LYS A 17 4.69 8.06 -7.39
N SER A 18 4.81 8.63 -6.19
CA SER A 18 6.05 9.27 -5.71
C SER A 18 7.23 8.30 -5.56
N GLY A 19 6.96 7.00 -5.34
CA GLY A 19 7.95 5.93 -5.32
C GLY A 19 8.30 5.37 -6.71
N SER A 20 7.82 6.03 -7.77
CA SER A 20 7.88 5.55 -9.15
C SER A 20 7.19 4.19 -9.32
N GLU A 21 6.09 3.97 -8.62
CA GLU A 21 5.22 2.82 -8.76
C GLU A 21 3.91 3.24 -9.42
N ASP A 22 3.60 2.59 -10.53
CA ASP A 22 2.40 2.86 -11.32
C ASP A 22 1.38 1.75 -11.07
N ILE A 23 0.16 2.14 -10.67
CA ILE A 23 -0.90 1.20 -10.33
C ILE A 23 -1.51 0.65 -11.61
N GLN A 24 -1.44 -0.66 -11.78
CA GLN A 24 -2.00 -1.38 -12.91
C GLN A 24 -3.39 -1.93 -12.61
N GLU A 25 -3.58 -2.45 -11.39
CA GLU A 25 -4.85 -3.07 -10.97
C GLU A 25 -5.18 -2.68 -9.53
N ILE A 26 -6.47 -2.44 -9.24
CA ILE A 26 -7.00 -2.22 -7.89
C ILE A 26 -8.20 -3.15 -7.70
N HIS A 27 -8.13 -4.01 -6.69
CA HIS A 27 -9.22 -4.88 -6.29
C HIS A 27 -9.61 -4.59 -4.84
N ARG A 28 -10.87 -4.21 -4.61
CA ARG A 28 -11.42 -4.01 -3.26
C ARG A 28 -12.15 -5.27 -2.84
N SER A 29 -11.92 -5.72 -1.61
CA SER A 29 -12.70 -6.83 -1.06
C SER A 29 -14.18 -6.44 -0.93
N SER A 30 -15.08 -7.41 -1.06
CA SER A 30 -16.53 -7.17 -0.95
C SER A 30 -16.96 -6.60 0.40
N ASP A 31 -16.16 -6.83 1.45
CA ASP A 31 -16.37 -6.30 2.80
C ASP A 31 -15.66 -4.96 3.05
N HIS A 32 -15.00 -4.38 2.05
CA HIS A 32 -14.24 -3.12 2.08
C HIS A 32 -13.10 -3.06 3.12
N LYS A 33 -12.76 -4.19 3.75
CA LYS A 33 -11.70 -4.25 4.77
C LYS A 33 -10.30 -4.22 4.19
N MET A 34 -10.15 -4.59 2.92
CA MET A 34 -8.86 -4.58 2.25
C MET A 34 -8.96 -4.13 0.81
N VAL A 35 -7.89 -3.50 0.36
CA VAL A 35 -7.68 -3.10 -1.02
C VAL A 35 -6.38 -3.71 -1.49
N HIS A 36 -6.46 -4.63 -2.44
CA HIS A 36 -5.31 -5.18 -3.13
C HIS A 36 -4.94 -4.25 -4.29
N LEU A 37 -3.69 -3.80 -4.34
CA LEU A 37 -3.16 -2.98 -5.41
C LEU A 37 -2.01 -3.71 -6.07
N LYS A 38 -2.03 -3.82 -7.39
CA LYS A 38 -0.90 -4.30 -8.18
C LYS A 38 -0.29 -3.13 -8.90
N THR A 39 1.02 -2.98 -8.73
CA THR A 39 1.81 -1.98 -9.42
C THR A 39 2.76 -2.63 -10.40
N ASN A 40 3.42 -1.81 -11.20
CA ASN A 40 4.52 -2.23 -12.08
C ASN A 40 5.72 -2.86 -11.33
N LYS A 41 5.88 -2.66 -10.01
CA LYS A 41 7.00 -3.20 -9.23
C LYS A 41 6.58 -4.24 -8.20
N HIS A 42 5.52 -3.96 -7.44
CA HIS A 42 5.07 -4.83 -6.36
C HIS A 42 3.54 -4.96 -6.28
N GLU A 43 3.10 -5.96 -5.52
CA GLU A 43 1.71 -6.10 -5.09
C GLU A 43 1.59 -5.65 -3.65
N TYR A 44 0.48 -5.01 -3.32
CA TYR A 44 0.21 -4.41 -2.03
C TYR A 44 -1.16 -4.81 -1.50
N ILE A 45 -1.26 -4.99 -0.19
CA ILE A 45 -2.54 -5.12 0.51
C ILE A 45 -2.65 -3.94 1.48
N TYR A 46 -3.64 -3.10 1.25
CA TYR A 46 -3.95 -1.95 2.10
C TYR A 46 -5.19 -2.25 2.95
N TYR A 47 -5.14 -1.94 4.24
CA TYR A 47 -6.24 -2.09 5.19
C TYR A 47 -6.72 -0.70 5.64
N PRO A 48 -7.84 -0.18 5.11
CA PRO A 48 -8.33 1.16 5.43
C PRO A 48 -8.59 1.39 6.92
N ASP A 49 -9.14 0.39 7.61
CA ASP A 49 -9.52 0.48 9.03
C ASP A 49 -8.33 0.73 9.96
N THR A 50 -7.15 0.21 9.62
CA THR A 50 -5.93 0.30 10.42
C THR A 50 -4.87 1.20 9.79
N ASN A 51 -5.15 1.74 8.60
CA ASN A 51 -4.19 2.47 7.78
C ASN A 51 -2.88 1.68 7.51
N SER A 52 -2.97 0.35 7.46
CA SER A 52 -1.81 -0.53 7.29
C SER A 52 -1.60 -0.89 5.83
N LEU A 53 -0.35 -0.82 5.36
CA LEU A 53 0.05 -1.25 4.02
C LEU A 53 1.04 -2.40 4.12
N LEU A 54 0.76 -3.49 3.41
CA LEU A 54 1.66 -4.63 3.25
C LEU A 54 2.14 -4.69 1.80
N VAL A 55 3.42 -5.00 1.58
CA VAL A 55 3.99 -5.30 0.27
C VAL A 55 4.29 -6.78 0.15
N GLU A 56 3.95 -7.37 -0.99
CA GLU A 56 4.33 -8.73 -1.34
C GLU A 56 5.81 -8.76 -1.75
N ILE A 57 6.62 -9.53 -1.03
CA ILE A 57 8.02 -9.78 -1.37
C ILE A 57 8.12 -11.18 -1.97
N LYS A 58 8.38 -11.25 -3.28
CA LYS A 58 8.65 -12.50 -4.00
C LYS A 58 10.12 -12.89 -3.82
N THR A 59 10.43 -13.56 -2.71
CA THR A 59 11.76 -14.17 -2.50
C THR A 59 11.77 -15.62 -3.00
N LYS A 60 11.47 -16.59 -2.13
CA LYS A 60 11.33 -18.03 -2.42
C LYS A 60 9.90 -18.55 -2.14
N ALA A 61 9.20 -17.87 -1.25
CA ALA A 61 7.78 -18.02 -0.96
C ALA A 61 7.13 -16.63 -1.01
N VAL A 62 5.80 -16.59 -1.16
CA VAL A 62 5.05 -15.34 -1.06
C VAL A 62 5.02 -14.92 0.41
N GLU A 63 5.69 -13.82 0.74
CA GLU A 63 5.67 -13.21 2.07
C GLU A 63 5.19 -11.77 1.97
N TYR A 64 4.47 -11.31 2.99
CA TYR A 64 3.99 -9.94 3.09
C TYR A 64 4.72 -9.21 4.20
N GLN A 65 5.31 -8.05 3.87
CA GLN A 65 6.02 -7.21 4.83
C GLN A 65 5.31 -5.87 5.02
N PRO A 66 5.27 -5.33 6.25
CA PRO A 66 4.69 -4.02 6.49
C PRO A 66 5.53 -2.93 5.84
N VAL A 67 4.85 -1.96 5.24
CA VAL A 67 5.44 -0.78 4.62
C VAL A 67 5.20 0.42 5.53
N LEU A 68 6.23 1.23 5.72
CA LEU A 68 6.09 2.53 6.37
C LEU A 68 5.32 3.46 5.41
N TYR A 69 4.00 3.46 5.56
CA TYR A 69 3.04 4.31 4.87
C TYR A 69 2.32 5.21 5.89
N PRO A 70 2.07 6.49 5.57
CA PRO A 70 2.56 7.24 4.41
C PRO A 70 4.02 7.70 4.53
N ASN A 71 4.66 7.45 5.67
CA ASN A 71 6.02 7.92 5.94
C ASN A 71 7.08 7.10 5.19
N ARG A 72 7.61 7.63 4.07
CA ARG A 72 8.78 7.04 3.37
C ARG A 72 10.11 7.17 4.14
N ALA A 73 10.08 7.63 5.39
CA ALA A 73 11.29 7.94 6.16
C ALA A 73 12.19 6.71 6.22
N VAL A 74 13.23 6.76 5.38
CA VAL A 74 14.46 5.98 5.53
C VAL A 74 14.90 6.21 6.98
N GLU A 75 15.23 5.16 7.72
CA GLU A 75 16.02 5.30 8.95
C GLU A 75 17.40 5.89 8.59
N THR A 76 17.47 7.18 8.27
CA THR A 76 18.72 7.95 8.25
C THR A 76 18.94 8.53 9.64
N SER A 77 18.91 7.70 10.68
CA SER A 77 19.39 8.06 12.01
C SER A 77 19.28 6.83 12.89
N LEU A 78 20.33 6.01 12.92
CA LEU A 78 20.89 5.46 14.16
C LEU A 78 22.36 5.17 13.84
N TRP A 79 23.22 5.88 14.56
CA TRP A 79 24.67 5.91 14.45
C TRP A 79 25.34 4.56 14.75
#